data_AF-A0A7V0MM03-F1
#
_entry.id   AF-A0A7V0MM03-F1
#
_cell.length_a   1.000
_cell.length_b   1.000
_cell.length_c   1.000
_cell.angle_alpha   90.00
_cell.angle_beta   90.00
_cell.angle_gamma   90.00
#
_symmetry.space_group_name_H-M   'P 1'
#
loop_
_entity.id
_entity.type
_entity.pdbx_description
1 polymer ?
#
loop_
_entity_poly.entity_id
_entity_poly.type
_entity_poly.pdbx_seq_one_letter_code
_entity_poly.pdbx_strand_id
1 'polypeptide(L)'
;SSQILLLKKVRESLAGRAFFYELWPLMQCEMNNSTKTNSVPEPLLHSILLSENLERSLSKVPASLLGGEDAAYRDAEEFILRWGGMPALLPLSESERWKWLKDYGYTYLERDLGDLARLNDLSPFRKFQRLAALRSGSLLSYSELARDAGVSVDTARRYLEYLRISYQTILLQPYYQNLTSSVIKTPKIYWLDVGILRQLSGFRGDATGEIYETMVV
;
A
#
# COMPACT_ATOMS: atom_id res chain seq x y z
N SER A 1 -9.26 -7.68 5.64
CA SER A 1 -10.61 -7.36 6.16
C SER A 1 -10.43 -6.82 7.56
N SER A 2 -10.65 -5.51 7.73
CA SER A 2 -10.29 -4.75 8.92
C SER A 2 -11.25 -5.07 10.08
N GLN A 3 -10.74 -5.69 11.15
CA GLN A 3 -11.46 -6.03 12.38
C GLN A 3 -11.92 -4.81 13.22
N ILE A 4 -11.94 -3.60 12.65
CA ILE A 4 -12.40 -2.38 13.33
C ILE A 4 -13.82 -2.55 13.89
N LEU A 5 -14.68 -3.30 13.20
CA LEU A 5 -16.04 -3.61 13.67
C LEU A 5 -16.12 -4.71 14.75
N LEU A 6 -15.13 -5.61 14.80
CA LEU A 6 -15.03 -6.64 15.84
C LEU A 6 -14.58 -6.02 17.17
N LEU A 7 -13.66 -5.06 17.13
CA LEU A 7 -13.20 -4.32 18.31
C LEU A 7 -14.29 -3.44 18.92
N LYS A 8 -15.20 -2.86 18.12
CA LYS A 8 -16.36 -2.11 18.64
C LYS A 8 -17.29 -2.95 19.54
N LYS A 9 -17.25 -4.29 19.46
CA LYS A 9 -18.06 -5.19 20.30
C LYS A 9 -17.37 -5.64 21.58
N VAL A 10 -16.05 -5.44 21.70
CA VAL A 10 -15.31 -5.85 22.90
C VAL A 10 -15.38 -4.71 23.91
N ARG A 11 -16.15 -4.90 24.98
CA ARG A 11 -16.37 -3.89 26.04
C ARG A 11 -15.23 -3.82 27.05
N GLU A 12 -14.40 -4.86 27.12
CA GLU A 12 -13.27 -4.94 28.03
C GLU A 12 -11.97 -4.51 27.37
N SER A 13 -11.02 -3.99 28.16
CA SER A 13 -9.67 -3.79 27.69
C SER A 13 -9.01 -5.14 27.34
N LEU A 14 -8.55 -5.26 26.10
CA LEU A 14 -7.71 -6.36 25.64
C LEU A 14 -6.22 -6.10 25.86
N ALA A 15 -5.87 -5.03 26.60
CA ALA A 15 -4.49 -4.70 26.90
C ALA A 15 -3.78 -5.92 27.54
N GLY A 16 -2.67 -6.35 26.94
CA GLY A 16 -1.89 -7.51 27.38
C GLY A 16 -2.52 -8.88 27.16
N ARG A 17 -3.74 -8.97 26.59
CA ARG A 17 -4.46 -10.25 26.33
C ARG A 17 -4.72 -10.53 24.86
N ALA A 18 -4.42 -9.58 23.98
CA ALA A 18 -4.55 -9.74 22.54
C ALA A 18 -3.26 -9.30 21.84
N PHE A 19 -2.95 -10.01 20.76
CA PHE A 19 -1.92 -9.62 19.80
C PHE A 19 -2.61 -9.19 18.51
N PHE A 20 -2.18 -8.07 17.96
CA PHE A 20 -2.61 -7.57 16.68
C PHE A 20 -1.46 -7.77 15.69
N TYR A 21 -1.78 -8.34 14.54
CA TYR A 21 -0.83 -8.51 13.45
C TYR A 21 -1.35 -7.69 12.28
N GLU A 22 -0.51 -6.79 11.78
CA GLU A 22 -0.76 -6.05 10.56
C GLU A 22 -0.23 -6.89 9.38
N LEU A 23 -1.09 -7.13 8.40
CA LEU A 23 -0.75 -7.89 7.20
C LEU A 23 -0.82 -6.94 6.02
N TRP A 24 0.31 -6.80 5.34
CA TRP A 24 0.46 -5.99 4.14
C TRP A 24 0.11 -6.80 2.88
N PRO A 25 -0.09 -6.14 1.73
CA PRO A 25 -0.13 -6.83 0.44
C PRO A 25 1.14 -7.67 0.23
N LEU A 26 1.02 -8.76 -0.52
CA LEU A 26 2.15 -9.64 -0.81
C LEU A 26 3.29 -8.89 -1.47
N MET A 27 4.48 -9.11 -0.96
CA MET A 27 5.71 -8.64 -1.57
C MET A 27 6.19 -9.61 -2.65
N GLN A 28 7.06 -9.12 -3.54
CA GLN A 28 7.65 -9.91 -4.64
C GLN A 28 8.31 -11.20 -4.13
N CYS A 29 8.99 -11.12 -2.98
CA CYS A 29 9.63 -12.29 -2.36
C CYS A 29 8.60 -13.33 -1.89
N GLU A 30 7.45 -12.93 -1.37
CA GLU A 30 6.40 -13.87 -0.92
C GLU A 30 5.74 -14.57 -2.11
N MET A 31 5.51 -13.83 -3.21
CA MET A 31 5.02 -14.39 -4.46
C MET A 31 5.99 -15.43 -5.05
N ASN A 32 7.30 -15.14 -5.02
CA ASN A 32 8.31 -16.04 -5.56
C ASN A 32 8.54 -17.30 -4.70
N ASN A 33 8.40 -17.20 -3.37
CA ASN A 33 8.64 -18.33 -2.46
C ASN A 33 7.56 -19.39 -2.43
N SER A 34 6.39 -19.11 -2.98
CA SER A 34 5.22 -19.99 -2.89
C SER A 34 5.40 -21.36 -3.55
N THR A 35 6.55 -21.65 -4.20
CA THR A 35 6.74 -22.86 -5.01
C THR A 35 7.94 -23.75 -4.68
N LYS A 36 8.94 -23.34 -3.88
CA LYS A 36 10.21 -24.12 -3.77
C LYS A 36 10.80 -24.31 -2.37
N THR A 37 10.57 -23.40 -1.42
CA THR A 37 11.20 -23.45 -0.09
C THR A 37 10.21 -23.08 1.00
N ASN A 38 10.12 -23.89 2.07
CA ASN A 38 9.27 -23.60 3.24
C ASN A 38 9.76 -22.39 4.08
N SER A 39 10.68 -21.58 3.55
CA SER A 39 11.26 -20.41 4.21
C SER A 39 11.34 -19.25 3.24
N VAL A 40 10.80 -18.09 3.63
CA VAL A 40 11.04 -16.82 2.96
C VAL A 40 12.50 -16.43 3.25
N PRO A 41 13.35 -16.19 2.23
CA PRO A 41 14.70 -15.75 2.41
C PRO A 41 14.68 -14.36 3.04
N GLU A 42 15.68 -14.12 3.89
CA GLU A 42 15.87 -12.83 4.55
C GLU A 42 16.01 -11.72 3.49
N PRO A 43 15.26 -10.60 3.60
CA PRO A 43 15.41 -9.48 2.67
C PRO A 43 16.84 -8.97 2.64
N LEU A 44 17.39 -8.74 1.44
CA LEU A 44 18.77 -8.25 1.29
C LEU A 44 19.01 -6.96 2.10
N LEU A 45 18.07 -6.02 2.05
CA LEU A 45 18.16 -4.78 2.83
C LEU A 45 18.24 -5.04 4.34
N HIS A 46 17.55 -6.05 4.86
CA HIS A 46 17.64 -6.41 6.27
C HIS A 46 19.06 -6.84 6.62
N SER A 47 19.64 -7.74 5.83
CA SER A 47 21.02 -8.20 6.03
C SER A 47 22.03 -7.06 5.91
N ILE A 48 21.83 -6.12 4.98
CA ILE A 48 22.70 -4.95 4.79
C ILE A 48 22.64 -4.02 6.01
N LEU A 49 21.43 -3.69 6.47
CA LEU A 49 21.22 -2.75 7.58
C LEU A 49 21.72 -3.30 8.92
N LEU A 50 21.71 -4.63 9.10
CA LEU A 50 22.24 -5.28 10.29
C LEU A 50 23.72 -5.65 10.18
N SER A 51 24.29 -5.68 8.98
CA SER A 51 25.68 -6.05 8.79
C SER A 51 26.63 -4.92 9.16
N GLU A 52 27.70 -5.25 9.88
CA GLU A 52 28.83 -4.34 10.11
C GLU A 52 29.69 -4.13 8.85
N ASN A 53 29.57 -5.03 7.86
CA ASN A 53 30.38 -5.00 6.64
C ASN A 53 29.51 -5.27 5.40
N LEU A 54 29.31 -4.22 4.61
CA LEU A 54 28.52 -4.23 3.37
C LEU A 54 29.11 -5.18 2.31
N GLU A 55 30.42 -5.18 2.13
CA GLU A 55 31.10 -6.00 1.10
C GLU A 55 30.84 -7.49 1.32
N ARG A 56 30.86 -7.94 2.58
CA ARG A 56 30.58 -9.33 2.95
C ARG A 56 29.12 -9.72 2.74
N SER A 57 28.18 -8.79 2.92
CA SER A 57 26.77 -9.03 2.64
C SER A 57 26.54 -9.14 1.13
N LEU A 58 27.12 -8.22 0.35
CA LEU A 58 27.00 -8.21 -1.10
C LEU A 58 27.74 -9.37 -1.78
N SER A 59 28.84 -9.87 -1.21
CA SER A 59 29.58 -11.02 -1.78
C SER A 59 28.77 -12.32 -1.81
N LYS A 60 27.70 -12.41 -1.00
CA LYS A 60 26.78 -13.56 -0.99
C LYS A 60 25.66 -13.44 -2.03
N VAL A 61 25.48 -12.25 -2.60
CA VAL A 61 24.46 -11.98 -3.60
C VAL A 61 25.06 -12.23 -4.98
N PRO A 62 24.44 -13.05 -5.83
CA PRO A 62 24.92 -13.21 -7.19
C PRO A 62 24.86 -11.87 -7.93
N ALA A 63 25.93 -11.53 -8.66
CA ALA A 63 26.00 -10.29 -9.44
C ALA A 63 24.90 -10.20 -10.52
N SER A 64 24.41 -11.35 -10.97
CA SER A 64 23.27 -11.48 -11.86
C SER A 64 22.52 -12.77 -11.54
N LEU A 65 21.20 -12.69 -11.47
CA LEU A 65 20.37 -13.89 -11.53
C LEU A 65 20.38 -14.42 -12.97
N LEU A 66 20.39 -15.75 -13.13
CA LEU A 66 20.44 -16.38 -14.45
C LEU A 66 19.36 -17.46 -14.57
N GLY A 67 18.85 -17.63 -15.79
CA GLY A 67 17.93 -18.71 -16.13
C GLY A 67 16.58 -18.60 -15.42
N GLY A 68 16.10 -19.71 -14.85
CA GLY A 68 14.75 -19.81 -14.30
C GLY A 68 14.52 -19.04 -13.00
N GLU A 69 15.56 -18.67 -12.27
CA GLU A 69 15.41 -17.84 -11.06
C GLU A 69 15.11 -16.38 -11.44
N ASP A 70 15.90 -15.80 -12.34
CA ASP A 70 15.68 -14.44 -12.86
C ASP A 70 14.29 -14.27 -13.47
N ALA A 71 13.84 -15.26 -14.26
CA ALA A 71 12.49 -15.25 -14.83
C ALA A 71 11.39 -15.19 -13.77
N ALA A 72 11.49 -15.99 -12.71
CA ALA A 72 10.46 -16.03 -11.67
C ALA A 72 10.37 -14.71 -10.86
N TYR A 73 11.52 -14.07 -10.58
CA TYR A 73 11.53 -12.74 -9.96
C TYR A 73 10.89 -11.68 -10.85
N ARG A 74 11.21 -11.68 -12.16
CA ARG A 74 10.63 -10.75 -13.12
C ARG A 74 9.13 -10.95 -13.29
N ASP A 75 8.66 -12.19 -13.36
CA ASP A 75 7.23 -12.51 -13.46
C ASP A 75 6.47 -12.01 -12.23
N ALA A 76 7.04 -12.18 -11.03
CA ALA A 76 6.46 -11.65 -9.79
C ALA A 76 6.48 -10.11 -9.74
N GLU A 77 7.56 -9.48 -10.21
CA GLU A 77 7.65 -8.02 -10.33
C GLU A 77 6.57 -7.47 -11.27
N GLU A 78 6.49 -8.03 -12.47
CA GLU A 78 5.51 -7.64 -13.48
C GLU A 78 4.08 -7.81 -12.95
N PHE A 79 3.83 -8.92 -12.25
CA PHE A 79 2.54 -9.16 -11.61
C PHE A 79 2.19 -8.04 -10.62
N ILE A 80 3.08 -7.73 -9.66
CA ILE A 80 2.80 -6.72 -8.64
C ILE A 80 2.67 -5.33 -9.27
N LEU A 81 3.55 -4.98 -10.20
CA LEU A 81 3.51 -3.69 -10.89
C LEU A 81 2.23 -3.49 -11.70
N ARG A 82 1.57 -4.57 -12.14
CA ARG A 82 0.33 -4.52 -12.91
C ARG A 82 -0.92 -4.67 -12.06
N TRP A 83 -0.89 -5.54 -11.06
CA TRP A 83 -2.07 -6.00 -10.33
C TRP A 83 -2.04 -5.70 -8.83
N GLY A 84 -0.89 -5.37 -8.25
CA GLY A 84 -0.71 -5.24 -6.80
C GLY A 84 -0.45 -6.58 -6.11
N GLY A 85 -0.34 -6.53 -4.78
CA GLY A 85 0.01 -7.65 -3.91
C GLY A 85 -1.19 -8.35 -3.27
N MET A 86 -2.43 -8.01 -3.62
CA MET A 86 -3.61 -8.61 -3.00
C MET A 86 -3.69 -10.12 -3.30
N PRO A 87 -3.66 -11.02 -2.29
CA PRO A 87 -3.60 -12.48 -2.52
C PRO A 87 -4.74 -13.04 -3.37
N ALA A 88 -5.93 -12.44 -3.27
CA ALA A 88 -7.12 -12.86 -4.00
C ALA A 88 -6.99 -12.70 -5.52
N LEU A 89 -6.00 -11.94 -6.01
CA LEU A 89 -5.76 -11.71 -7.44
C LEU A 89 -4.98 -12.84 -8.11
N LEU A 90 -4.22 -13.62 -7.34
CA LEU A 90 -3.33 -14.68 -7.85
C LEU A 90 -4.06 -15.70 -8.75
N PRO A 91 -5.20 -16.30 -8.34
CA PRO A 91 -5.87 -17.33 -9.14
C PRO A 91 -6.74 -16.76 -10.27
N LEU A 92 -6.93 -15.45 -10.35
CA LEU A 92 -7.89 -14.83 -11.26
C LEU A 92 -7.28 -14.58 -12.64
N SER A 93 -8.10 -14.62 -13.68
CA SER A 93 -7.72 -14.09 -15.00
C SER A 93 -7.63 -12.56 -15.00
N GLU A 94 -6.99 -11.98 -16.02
CA GLU A 94 -6.83 -10.52 -16.12
C GLU A 94 -8.15 -9.74 -16.08
N SER A 95 -9.20 -10.21 -16.77
CA SER A 95 -10.50 -9.54 -16.75
C SER A 95 -11.17 -9.63 -15.37
N GLU A 96 -11.03 -10.77 -14.69
CA GLU A 96 -11.51 -10.99 -13.34
C GLU A 96 -10.75 -10.15 -12.31
N ARG A 97 -9.43 -9.95 -12.46
CA ARG A 97 -8.63 -9.08 -11.59
C ARG A 97 -9.12 -7.64 -11.63
N TRP A 98 -9.37 -7.08 -12.82
CA TRP A 98 -9.91 -5.72 -12.94
C TRP A 98 -11.29 -5.59 -12.29
N LYS A 99 -12.15 -6.59 -12.50
CA LYS A 99 -13.46 -6.64 -11.84
C LYS A 99 -13.30 -6.72 -10.32
N TRP A 100 -12.43 -7.59 -9.83
CA TRP A 100 -12.17 -7.75 -8.41
C TRP A 100 -11.65 -6.46 -7.77
N LEU A 101 -10.66 -5.79 -8.38
CA LEU A 101 -10.12 -4.52 -7.88
C LEU A 101 -11.20 -3.44 -7.82
N LYS A 102 -12.08 -3.39 -8.82
CA LYS A 102 -13.21 -2.47 -8.85
C LYS A 102 -14.22 -2.78 -7.73
N ASP A 103 -14.59 -4.05 -7.59
CA ASP A 103 -15.57 -4.51 -6.59
C ASP A 103 -15.01 -4.40 -5.16
N TYR A 104 -13.69 -4.58 -4.98
CA TYR A 104 -12.99 -4.32 -3.74
C TYR A 104 -13.17 -2.85 -3.32
N GLY A 105 -12.97 -1.91 -4.23
CA GLY A 105 -13.20 -0.48 -3.96
C GLY A 105 -14.63 -0.19 -3.50
N TYR A 106 -15.65 -0.77 -4.12
CA TYR A 106 -17.04 -0.59 -3.70
C TYR A 106 -17.31 -1.19 -2.31
N THR A 107 -16.93 -2.45 -2.11
CA THR A 107 -17.19 -3.16 -0.85
C THR A 107 -16.40 -2.58 0.32
N TYR A 108 -15.20 -2.04 0.07
CA TYR A 108 -14.44 -1.24 1.04
C TYR A 108 -15.24 -0.03 1.52
N LEU A 109 -15.78 0.78 0.59
CA LEU A 109 -16.57 1.97 0.93
C LEU A 109 -17.82 1.62 1.74
N GLU A 110 -18.45 0.49 1.44
CA GLU A 110 -19.67 0.06 2.11
C GLU A 110 -19.42 -0.55 3.50
N ARG A 111 -18.34 -1.33 3.67
CA ARG A 111 -18.09 -2.10 4.90
C ARG A 111 -17.23 -1.36 5.92
N ASP A 112 -16.13 -0.77 5.47
CA ASP A 112 -15.09 -0.24 6.38
C ASP A 112 -15.34 1.23 6.73
N LEU A 113 -16.11 1.93 5.89
CA LEU A 113 -16.40 3.35 6.02
C LEU A 113 -17.85 3.63 6.44
N GLY A 114 -18.47 2.73 7.21
CA GLY A 114 -19.85 2.91 7.70
C GLY A 114 -20.10 4.23 8.46
N ASP A 115 -19.06 4.84 9.05
CA ASP A 115 -19.15 6.17 9.66
C ASP A 115 -19.19 7.31 8.61
N LEU A 116 -18.55 7.13 7.44
CA LEU A 116 -18.76 7.98 6.25
C LEU A 116 -20.08 7.67 5.55
N ALA A 117 -20.61 6.44 5.64
CA ALA A 117 -21.92 6.09 5.06
C ALA A 117 -23.09 6.83 5.73
N ARG A 118 -22.86 7.44 6.91
CA ARG A 118 -23.80 8.42 7.51
C ARG A 118 -23.77 9.79 6.82
N LEU A 119 -22.72 10.09 6.05
CA LEU A 119 -22.74 11.19 5.11
C LEU A 119 -23.58 10.70 3.93
N ASN A 120 -24.74 11.31 3.74
CA ASN A 120 -25.74 10.95 2.72
C ASN A 120 -25.20 10.95 1.27
N ASP A 121 -23.95 11.35 1.04
CA ASP A 121 -23.28 11.33 -0.26
C ASP A 121 -21.80 10.89 -0.14
N LEU A 122 -21.48 9.74 -0.73
CA LEU A 122 -20.10 9.21 -0.84
C LEU A 122 -19.34 9.77 -2.05
N SER A 123 -20.00 10.52 -2.93
CA SER A 123 -19.40 11.09 -4.15
C SER A 123 -18.17 11.97 -3.85
N PRO A 124 -18.19 12.89 -2.87
CA PRO A 124 -17.02 13.70 -2.55
C PRO A 124 -15.84 12.86 -2.07
N PHE A 125 -16.10 11.79 -1.30
CA PHE A 125 -15.07 10.86 -0.86
C PHE A 125 -14.48 10.06 -2.02
N ARG A 126 -15.32 9.52 -2.93
CA ARG A 126 -14.84 8.81 -4.12
C ARG A 126 -13.96 9.71 -5.00
N LYS A 127 -14.34 10.98 -5.17
CA LYS A 127 -13.53 11.96 -5.90
C LYS A 127 -12.20 12.20 -5.18
N PHE A 128 -12.23 12.43 -3.87
CA PHE A 128 -11.02 12.57 -3.05
C PHE A 128 -10.10 11.35 -3.14
N GLN A 129 -10.65 10.14 -3.06
CA GLN A 129 -9.91 8.89 -3.14
C GLN A 129 -9.14 8.78 -4.47
N ARG A 130 -9.80 9.08 -5.59
CA ARG A 130 -9.16 9.11 -6.92
C ARG A 130 -8.07 10.18 -7.02
N LEU A 131 -8.32 11.36 -6.48
CA LEU A 131 -7.31 12.44 -6.43
C LEU A 131 -6.10 12.04 -5.59
N ALA A 132 -6.31 11.41 -4.43
CA ALA A 132 -5.23 10.89 -3.61
C ALA A 132 -4.42 9.80 -4.33
N ALA A 133 -5.07 8.93 -5.13
CA ALA A 133 -4.38 7.94 -5.97
C ALA A 133 -3.49 8.60 -7.02
N LEU A 134 -3.98 9.64 -7.68
CA LEU A 134 -3.22 10.43 -8.65
C LEU A 134 -2.07 11.25 -8.03
N ARG A 135 -2.01 11.36 -6.70
CA ARG A 135 -0.97 12.07 -5.95
C ARG A 135 -0.04 11.14 -5.16
N SER A 136 -0.14 9.82 -5.36
CA SER A 136 0.83 8.87 -4.79
C SER A 136 2.25 9.27 -5.19
N GLY A 137 3.22 9.15 -4.29
CA GLY A 137 4.60 9.59 -4.48
C GLY A 137 4.85 11.10 -4.41
N SER A 138 3.79 11.91 -4.29
CA SER A 138 3.90 13.37 -4.18
C SER A 138 3.88 13.86 -2.72
N LEU A 139 4.38 15.07 -2.49
CA LEU A 139 4.22 15.76 -1.20
C LEU A 139 2.74 16.01 -0.90
N LEU A 140 2.33 15.75 0.35
CA LEU A 140 0.95 15.89 0.77
C LEU A 140 0.51 17.35 0.86
N SER A 141 -0.51 17.72 0.07
CA SER A 141 -1.17 19.02 0.17
C SER A 141 -2.68 18.85 0.44
N TYR A 142 -3.08 19.03 1.71
CA TYR A 142 -4.50 18.98 2.08
C TYR A 142 -5.32 20.05 1.37
N SER A 143 -4.75 21.24 1.15
CA SER A 143 -5.42 22.36 0.50
C SER A 143 -5.72 22.08 -0.98
N GLU A 144 -4.78 21.45 -1.70
CA GLU A 144 -5.01 21.05 -3.09
C GLU A 144 -6.03 19.92 -3.20
N LEU A 145 -5.88 18.87 -2.40
CA LEU A 145 -6.85 17.77 -2.37
C LEU A 145 -8.26 18.27 -2.02
N ALA A 146 -8.38 19.18 -1.06
CA ALA A 146 -9.66 19.78 -0.67
C ALA A 146 -10.27 20.60 -1.81
N ARG A 147 -9.47 21.47 -2.45
CA ARG A 147 -9.89 22.30 -3.58
C ARG A 147 -10.39 21.44 -4.75
N ASP A 148 -9.59 20.46 -5.15
CA ASP A 148 -9.89 19.61 -6.30
C ASP A 148 -11.07 18.67 -6.01
N ALA A 149 -11.20 18.18 -4.77
CA ALA A 149 -12.34 17.37 -4.35
C ALA A 149 -13.62 18.19 -4.13
N GLY A 150 -13.53 19.52 -3.97
CA GLY A 150 -14.67 20.39 -3.68
C GLY A 150 -15.17 20.27 -2.24
N VAL A 151 -14.26 20.05 -1.29
CA VAL A 151 -14.58 19.89 0.14
C VAL A 151 -13.76 20.85 1.00
N SER A 152 -14.10 21.00 2.29
CA SER A 152 -13.26 21.77 3.21
C SER A 152 -11.93 21.06 3.49
N VAL A 153 -10.90 21.83 3.87
CA VAL A 153 -9.58 21.27 4.25
C VAL A 153 -9.70 20.28 5.41
N ASP A 154 -10.56 20.55 6.38
CA ASP A 154 -10.81 19.63 7.50
C ASP A 154 -11.49 18.34 7.05
N THR A 155 -12.38 18.41 6.06
CA THR A 155 -12.98 17.21 5.45
C THR A 155 -11.94 16.40 4.71
N ALA A 156 -11.03 17.05 3.95
CA ALA A 156 -9.91 16.37 3.29
C ALA A 156 -8.96 15.69 4.28
N ARG A 157 -8.64 16.34 5.42
CA ARG A 157 -7.87 15.72 6.51
C ARG A 157 -8.55 14.47 7.04
N ARG A 158 -9.85 14.58 7.33
CA ARG A 158 -10.65 13.46 7.82
C ARG A 158 -10.72 12.32 6.79
N TYR A 159 -10.87 12.63 5.51
CA TYR A 159 -10.88 11.64 4.43
C TYR A 159 -9.53 10.93 4.29
N LEU A 160 -8.42 11.66 4.37
CA LEU A 160 -7.09 11.03 4.36
C LEU A 160 -6.89 10.12 5.56
N GLU A 161 -7.32 10.59 6.75
CA GLU A 161 -7.21 9.77 7.96
C GLU A 161 -8.00 8.47 7.82
N TYR A 162 -9.18 8.50 7.22
CA TYR A 162 -9.92 7.28 6.91
C TYR A 162 -9.15 6.33 6.00
N LEU A 163 -8.53 6.83 4.92
CA LEU A 163 -7.69 6.00 4.05
C LEU A 163 -6.50 5.39 4.79
N ARG A 164 -5.90 6.13 5.73
CA ARG A 164 -4.78 5.65 6.55
C ARG A 164 -5.18 4.56 7.53
N ILE A 165 -6.19 4.79 8.36
CA ILE A 165 -6.61 3.81 9.38
C ILE A 165 -7.20 2.55 8.75
N SER A 166 -7.64 2.63 7.50
CA SER A 166 -8.12 1.49 6.74
C SER A 166 -7.06 0.85 5.84
N TYR A 167 -5.79 1.14 6.08
CA TYR A 167 -4.66 0.54 5.36
C TYR A 167 -4.76 0.66 3.84
N GLN A 168 -5.24 1.81 3.34
CA GLN A 168 -5.23 2.12 1.91
C GLN A 168 -4.03 3.00 1.52
N THR A 169 -3.62 3.88 2.43
CA THR A 169 -2.50 4.81 2.21
C THR A 169 -1.59 4.92 3.42
N ILE A 170 -0.33 5.23 3.20
CA ILE A 170 0.65 5.61 4.23
C ILE A 170 1.20 7.00 3.96
N LEU A 171 1.70 7.64 5.03
CA LEU A 171 2.48 8.88 4.93
C LEU A 171 3.94 8.58 5.25
N LEU A 172 4.80 8.71 4.24
CA LEU A 172 6.23 8.56 4.40
C LEU A 172 6.82 9.88 4.90
N GLN A 173 7.24 9.89 6.16
CA GLN A 173 7.94 11.05 6.74
C GLN A 173 9.30 11.22 6.07
N PRO A 174 9.74 12.47 5.86
CA PRO A 174 11.00 12.68 5.22
C PRO A 174 12.16 12.33 6.16
N TYR A 175 13.18 11.69 5.60
CA TYR A 175 14.40 11.36 6.32
C TYR A 175 15.28 12.60 6.47
N TYR A 176 15.58 12.98 7.70
CA TYR A 176 16.46 14.11 8.04
C TYR A 176 17.31 13.76 9.26
N GLN A 177 18.54 14.30 9.32
CA GLN A 177 19.41 14.17 10.49
C GLN A 177 18.78 14.81 11.75
N ASN A 178 18.09 15.94 11.57
CA ASN A 178 17.34 16.58 12.64
C ASN A 178 15.96 15.92 12.77
N LEU A 179 15.73 15.24 13.91
CA LEU A 179 14.46 14.58 14.22
C LEU A 179 13.27 15.55 14.18
N THR A 180 13.44 16.79 14.63
CA THR A 180 12.39 17.82 14.52
C THR A 180 12.04 18.08 13.06
N SER A 181 13.03 18.12 12.17
CA SER A 181 12.80 18.32 10.73
C SER A 181 12.05 17.14 10.10
N SER A 182 12.29 15.91 10.57
CA SER A 182 11.55 14.73 10.13
C SER A 182 10.07 14.79 10.54
N VAL A 183 9.74 15.41 11.67
CA VAL A 183 8.35 15.56 12.15
C VAL A 183 7.60 16.75 11.53
N ILE A 184 8.26 17.89 11.31
CA ILE A 184 7.58 19.12 10.86
C ILE A 184 7.42 19.22 9.35
N LYS A 185 8.28 18.55 8.58
CA LYS A 185 8.28 18.68 7.11
C LYS A 185 7.18 17.81 6.50
N THR A 186 6.66 18.30 5.38
CA THR A 186 5.56 17.65 4.66
C THR A 186 5.95 16.22 4.25
N PRO A 187 5.17 15.20 4.64
CA PRO A 187 5.39 13.83 4.18
C PRO A 187 4.94 13.64 2.74
N LYS A 188 5.41 12.56 2.12
CA LYS A 188 4.82 12.04 0.88
C LYS A 188 3.64 11.12 1.19
N ILE A 189 2.61 11.13 0.35
CA ILE A 189 1.53 10.15 0.39
C ILE A 189 1.84 8.99 -0.54
N TYR A 190 1.66 7.76 -0.08
CA TYR A 190 1.73 6.56 -0.92
C TYR A 190 0.47 5.71 -0.73
N TRP A 191 0.02 5.10 -1.81
CA TRP A 191 -0.95 3.99 -1.73
C TRP A 191 -0.22 2.71 -1.38
N LEU A 192 -0.87 1.84 -0.62
CA LEU A 192 -0.23 0.59 -0.17
C LEU A 192 -0.22 -0.50 -1.23
N ASP A 193 -1.07 -0.38 -2.26
CA ASP A 193 -1.19 -1.40 -3.30
C ASP A 193 -1.29 -0.75 -4.68
N VAL A 194 -0.40 -1.17 -5.58
CA VAL A 194 -0.31 -0.65 -6.96
C VAL A 194 -1.58 -1.00 -7.77
N GLY A 195 -2.19 -2.16 -7.54
CA GLY A 195 -3.43 -2.57 -8.18
C GLY A 195 -4.59 -1.65 -7.83
N ILE A 196 -4.75 -1.35 -6.54
CA ILE A 196 -5.75 -0.39 -6.04
C ILE A 196 -5.47 1.01 -6.60
N LEU A 197 -4.22 1.49 -6.55
CA LEU A 197 -3.83 2.77 -7.13
C LEU A 197 -4.22 2.85 -8.61
N ARG A 198 -3.90 1.82 -9.40
CA ARG A 198 -4.22 1.75 -10.83
C ARG A 198 -5.71 1.71 -11.08
N GLN A 199 -6.46 0.97 -10.27
CA GLN A 199 -7.90 0.91 -10.38
C GLN A 199 -8.54 2.29 -10.14
N LEU A 200 -8.09 3.02 -9.12
CA LEU A 200 -8.63 4.33 -8.74
C LEU A 200 -8.22 5.46 -9.69
N SER A 201 -6.94 5.49 -10.07
CA SER A 201 -6.41 6.47 -11.03
C SER A 201 -6.92 6.23 -12.45
N GLY A 202 -7.27 4.99 -12.78
CA GLY A 202 -7.56 4.56 -14.15
C GLY A 202 -6.31 4.32 -14.99
N PHE A 203 -5.11 4.40 -14.42
CA PHE A 203 -3.86 4.17 -15.14
C PHE A 203 -3.71 2.69 -15.55
N ARG A 204 -3.34 2.48 -16.82
CA ARG A 204 -3.19 1.14 -17.43
C ARG A 204 -1.87 0.95 -18.17
N GLY A 205 -1.02 1.97 -18.25
CA GLY A 205 0.29 1.88 -18.90
C GLY A 205 1.36 1.23 -18.02
N ASP A 206 2.60 1.32 -18.46
CA ASP A 206 3.76 0.79 -17.73
C ASP A 206 4.00 1.56 -16.43
N ALA A 207 4.33 0.83 -15.35
CA ALA A 207 4.61 1.44 -14.05
C ALA A 207 5.96 2.17 -14.12
N THR A 208 5.91 3.49 -14.27
CA THR A 208 7.08 4.37 -14.26
C THR A 208 6.92 5.46 -13.20
N GLY A 209 8.03 6.07 -12.78
CA GLY A 209 8.03 7.19 -11.83
C GLY A 209 7.36 6.84 -10.50
N GLU A 210 6.39 7.64 -10.09
CA GLU A 210 5.71 7.55 -8.80
C GLU A 210 4.93 6.24 -8.61
N ILE A 211 4.46 5.62 -9.70
CA ILE A 211 3.78 4.32 -9.64
C ILE A 211 4.78 3.22 -9.31
N TYR A 212 5.98 3.27 -9.89
CA TYR A 212 7.04 2.34 -9.54
C TYR A 212 7.51 2.56 -8.09
N GLU A 213 7.67 3.83 -7.66
CA GLU A 213 7.98 4.14 -6.25
C GLU A 213 6.95 3.54 -5.29
N THR A 214 5.66 3.54 -5.67
CA THR A 214 4.57 2.98 -4.86
C THR A 214 4.69 1.45 -4.68
N MET A 215 5.37 0.74 -5.57
CA MET A 215 5.67 -0.69 -5.39
C MET A 215 6.78 -0.92 -4.36
N VAL A 216 7.72 0.02 -4.25
CA VAL A 216 8.94 -0.11 -3.46
C VAL A 216 8.72 0.31 -2.00
N VAL A 217 7.85 1.32 -1.80
CA VAL A 217 7.53 1.93 -0.49
C VAL A 217 6.45 1.14 0.24
#